data_AF-A0A5D3WM90-F1
#
_entry.id   AF-A0A5D3WM90-F1
#
_cell.length_a   1.000
_cell.length_b   1.000
_cell.length_c   1.000
_cell.angle_alpha   90.00
_cell.angle_beta   90.00
_cell.angle_gamma   90.00
#
_symmetry.space_group_name_H-M   'P 1'
#
loop_
_entity.id
_entity.type
_entity.pdbx_description
1 polymer ?
#
loop_
_entity_poly.entity_id
_entity_poly.type
_entity_poly.pdbx_seq_one_letter_code
_entity_poly.pdbx_strand_id
1 'polypeptide(L)'
;MSLYPVMLDLRDRLCLVVGGGRVGCRKIRGLLAAGARVRLVSPACSERLTHPAFEWRQRPYRRGDLAGARLVFAATDDPAVNRAVADEARKMGVPVNVATGGHDGDLLLPAVRRRGAIVLAVSTGGGSPALSAVVADRLFQQLGPEWERVLEIASRLRRRSLTSPKSAEYNQSILRQLLDDGLAGLLRSGRREAVDELLRRHCGVDGLAELGIDSLEPLP
;
A
#
# COMPACT_ATOMS: atom_id res chain seq x y z
N MET A 1 -2.23 2.41 24.02
CA MET A 1 -1.52 1.32 23.31
C MET A 1 -1.10 1.87 21.95
N SER A 2 0.19 1.80 21.60
CA SER A 2 0.70 2.29 20.31
C SER A 2 0.73 1.15 19.28
N LEU A 3 0.28 1.43 18.06
CA LEU A 3 0.40 0.51 16.93
C LEU A 3 1.73 0.71 16.24
N TYR A 4 2.36 -0.36 15.76
CA TYR A 4 3.57 -0.27 14.94
C TYR A 4 3.19 -0.32 13.44
N PRO A 5 3.44 0.75 12.67
CA PRO A 5 3.06 0.80 11.26
C PRO A 5 4.01 -0.08 10.41
N VAL A 6 3.44 -0.98 9.62
CA VAL A 6 4.19 -1.86 8.71
C VAL A 6 3.52 -1.96 7.36
N MET A 7 4.33 -2.19 6.33
CA MET A 7 3.88 -2.63 5.01
C MET A 7 4.18 -4.12 4.87
N LEU A 8 3.17 -4.92 4.54
CA LEU A 8 3.30 -6.37 4.38
C LEU A 8 3.40 -6.74 2.90
N ASP A 9 4.42 -7.51 2.54
CA ASP A 9 4.49 -8.17 1.24
C ASP A 9 3.63 -9.43 1.26
N LEU A 10 2.55 -9.42 0.49
CA LEU A 10 1.57 -10.49 0.41
C LEU A 10 1.60 -11.22 -0.95
N ARG A 11 2.57 -10.92 -1.81
CA ARG A 11 2.70 -11.58 -3.11
C ARG A 11 2.75 -13.09 -2.95
N ASP A 12 1.84 -13.77 -3.65
CA ASP A 12 1.65 -15.23 -3.64
C ASP A 12 1.33 -15.84 -2.25
N ARG A 13 1.06 -15.01 -1.24
CA ARG A 13 0.69 -15.47 0.10
C ARG A 13 -0.82 -15.68 0.20
N LEU A 14 -1.22 -16.76 0.85
CA LEU A 14 -2.62 -17.04 1.14
C LEU A 14 -3.14 -16.03 2.17
N CYS A 15 -4.20 -15.30 1.83
CA CYS A 15 -4.95 -14.44 2.73
C CYS A 15 -6.39 -14.94 2.81
N LEU A 16 -6.89 -15.10 4.03
CA LEU A 16 -8.24 -15.57 4.29
C LEU A 16 -9.17 -14.39 4.57
N VAL A 17 -10.35 -14.39 3.95
CA VAL A 17 -11.45 -13.49 4.28
C VAL A 17 -12.65 -14.34 4.69
N VAL A 18 -13.16 -14.11 5.90
CA VAL A 18 -14.36 -14.77 6.43
C VAL A 18 -15.49 -13.75 6.41
N GLY A 19 -16.55 -14.04 5.65
CA GLY A 19 -17.65 -13.11 5.40
C GLY A 19 -17.55 -12.40 4.04
N GLY A 20 -18.54 -12.67 3.18
CA GLY A 20 -18.60 -12.19 1.80
C GLY A 20 -19.45 -10.94 1.59
N GLY A 21 -19.76 -10.18 2.64
CA GLY A 21 -20.48 -8.91 2.51
C GLY A 21 -19.62 -7.80 1.88
N ARG A 22 -20.14 -6.57 1.84
CA ARG A 22 -19.45 -5.41 1.26
C ARG A 22 -18.06 -5.16 1.87
N VAL A 23 -17.90 -5.38 3.17
CA VAL A 23 -16.61 -5.21 3.85
C VAL A 23 -15.61 -6.27 3.39
N GLY A 24 -16.01 -7.54 3.40
CA GLY A 24 -15.18 -8.65 2.92
C GLY A 24 -14.76 -8.46 1.47
N CYS A 25 -15.70 -8.15 0.57
CA CYS A 25 -15.41 -7.89 -0.85
C CYS A 25 -14.39 -6.76 -1.05
N ARG A 26 -14.48 -5.68 -0.26
CA ARG A 26 -13.49 -4.61 -0.26
C ARG A 26 -12.09 -5.10 0.15
N LYS A 27 -11.99 -6.00 1.15
CA LYS A 27 -10.70 -6.60 1.55
C LYS A 27 -10.14 -7.50 0.45
N ILE A 28 -10.99 -8.33 -0.16
CA ILE A 28 -10.60 -9.21 -1.26
C ILE A 28 -9.95 -8.41 -2.40
N ARG A 29 -10.62 -7.33 -2.85
CA ARG A 29 -10.07 -6.48 -3.92
C ARG A 29 -8.71 -5.87 -3.56
N GLY A 30 -8.56 -5.37 -2.34
CA GLY A 30 -7.28 -4.82 -1.87
C GLY A 30 -6.16 -5.86 -1.78
N LEU A 31 -6.48 -7.07 -1.33
CA LEU A 31 -5.54 -8.20 -1.25
C LEU A 31 -5.11 -8.71 -2.62
N LEU A 32 -6.06 -8.86 -3.56
CA LEU A 32 -5.76 -9.26 -4.94
C LEU A 32 -4.87 -8.21 -5.63
N ALA A 33 -5.14 -6.92 -5.44
CA ALA A 33 -4.29 -5.84 -5.95
C ALA A 33 -2.87 -5.86 -5.35
N ALA A 34 -2.69 -6.44 -4.16
CA ALA A 34 -1.39 -6.65 -3.52
C ALA A 34 -0.69 -7.95 -3.97
N GLY A 35 -1.26 -8.70 -4.92
CA GLY A 35 -0.73 -9.96 -5.43
C GLY A 35 -0.98 -11.16 -4.52
N ALA A 36 -1.89 -11.06 -3.54
CA ALA A 36 -2.20 -12.17 -2.65
C ALA A 36 -3.06 -13.24 -3.33
N ARG A 37 -2.90 -14.49 -2.87
CA ARG A 37 -3.86 -15.56 -3.12
C ARG A 37 -4.98 -15.42 -2.10
N VAL A 38 -6.20 -15.15 -2.54
CA VAL A 38 -7.30 -14.84 -1.62
C VAL A 38 -8.29 -16.00 -1.57
N ARG A 39 -8.54 -16.48 -0.35
CA ARG A 39 -9.63 -17.42 -0.08
C ARG A 39 -10.76 -16.70 0.66
N LEU A 40 -11.96 -16.78 0.12
CA LEU A 40 -13.19 -16.38 0.81
C LEU A 40 -13.85 -17.61 1.42
N VAL A 41 -14.19 -17.55 2.71
CA VAL A 41 -15.10 -18.50 3.37
C VAL A 41 -16.36 -17.74 3.76
N SER A 42 -17.46 -18.02 3.07
CA SER A 42 -18.75 -17.38 3.32
C SER A 42 -19.88 -18.14 2.62
N PRO A 43 -21.07 -18.31 3.23
CA PRO A 43 -22.23 -18.90 2.54
C PRO A 43 -22.68 -18.11 1.31
N ALA A 44 -22.50 -16.79 1.33
CA ALA A 44 -22.87 -15.87 0.26
C ALA A 44 -21.76 -14.84 0.01
N CYS A 45 -21.71 -14.30 -1.20
CA CYS A 45 -20.82 -13.20 -1.58
C CYS A 45 -21.66 -12.11 -2.25
N SER A 46 -21.55 -10.87 -1.78
CA SER A 46 -22.34 -9.74 -2.29
C SER A 46 -21.90 -9.30 -3.68
N GLU A 47 -20.74 -9.74 -4.14
CA GLU A 47 -20.17 -9.42 -5.45
C GLU A 47 -19.75 -10.70 -6.16
N ARG A 48 -19.96 -10.75 -7.49
CA ARG A 48 -19.39 -11.81 -8.32
C ARG A 48 -17.95 -11.42 -8.67
N LEU A 49 -16.99 -12.07 -8.02
CA LEU A 49 -15.57 -11.84 -8.22
C LEU A 49 -14.97 -12.99 -9.04
N THR A 50 -14.24 -12.66 -10.10
CA THR A 50 -13.52 -13.62 -10.93
C THR A 50 -12.06 -13.19 -11.01
N HIS A 51 -11.15 -14.02 -10.48
CA HIS A 51 -9.71 -13.78 -10.53
C HIS A 51 -8.97 -15.11 -10.38
N PRO A 52 -7.86 -15.37 -11.10
CA PRO A 52 -7.15 -16.65 -11.04
C PRO A 52 -6.61 -16.98 -9.64
N ALA A 53 -6.22 -15.96 -8.87
CA ALA A 53 -5.76 -16.10 -7.49
C ALA A 53 -6.88 -16.03 -6.44
N PHE A 54 -8.16 -16.09 -6.84
CA PHE A 54 -9.31 -16.04 -5.94
C PHE A 54 -10.02 -17.39 -5.86
N GLU A 55 -10.28 -17.83 -4.62
CA GLU A 55 -10.96 -19.06 -4.32
C GLU A 55 -12.13 -18.77 -3.36
N TRP A 56 -13.34 -19.24 -3.69
CA TRP A 56 -14.49 -19.11 -2.80
C TRP A 56 -14.95 -20.48 -2.29
N ARG A 57 -14.92 -20.64 -0.97
CA ARG A 57 -15.56 -21.72 -0.23
C ARG A 57 -16.96 -21.27 0.20
N GLN A 58 -17.96 -21.67 -0.58
CA GLN A 58 -19.35 -21.30 -0.36
C GLN A 58 -19.99 -22.06 0.81
N ARG A 59 -19.56 -21.77 2.03
CA ARG A 59 -20.06 -22.37 3.27
C ARG A 59 -19.74 -21.51 4.49
N PRO A 60 -20.34 -21.79 5.66
CA PRO A 60 -19.92 -21.20 6.93
C PRO A 60 -18.47 -21.53 7.30
N TYR A 61 -17.91 -20.67 8.14
CA TYR A 61 -16.59 -20.84 8.75
C TYR A 61 -16.52 -22.12 9.59
N ARG A 62 -15.36 -22.79 9.57
CA ARG A 62 -15.04 -23.93 10.42
C ARG A 62 -13.60 -23.80 10.90
N ARG A 63 -13.32 -24.33 12.10
CA ARG A 63 -11.94 -24.40 12.59
C ARG A 63 -11.07 -25.20 11.62
N GLY A 64 -9.84 -24.74 11.41
CA GLY A 64 -8.88 -25.25 10.44
C GLY A 64 -8.87 -24.47 9.12
N ASP A 65 -9.84 -23.59 8.86
CA ASP A 65 -9.87 -22.79 7.62
C ASP A 65 -8.70 -21.81 7.48
N LEU A 66 -8.05 -21.46 8.60
CA LEU A 66 -6.88 -20.57 8.64
C LEU A 66 -5.58 -21.28 8.24
N ALA A 67 -5.60 -22.60 8.02
CA ALA A 67 -4.42 -23.36 7.66
C ALA A 67 -3.69 -22.74 6.46
N GLY A 68 -2.42 -22.36 6.68
CA GLY A 68 -1.55 -21.75 5.67
C GLY A 68 -1.80 -20.26 5.39
N ALA A 69 -2.77 -19.62 6.06
CA ALA A 69 -3.03 -18.20 5.88
C ALA A 69 -1.91 -17.35 6.50
N ARG A 70 -1.50 -16.29 5.80
CA ARG A 70 -0.53 -15.30 6.27
C ARG A 70 -1.19 -14.08 6.91
N LEU A 71 -2.46 -13.84 6.57
CA LEU A 71 -3.27 -12.72 7.03
C LEU A 71 -4.75 -13.11 6.97
N VAL A 72 -5.52 -12.75 8.00
CA VAL A 72 -6.94 -13.10 8.12
C VAL A 72 -7.80 -11.85 8.30
N PHE A 73 -8.95 -11.82 7.64
CA PHE A 73 -10.01 -10.83 7.86
C PHE A 73 -11.28 -11.52 8.33
N ALA A 74 -11.75 -11.16 9.53
CA ALA A 74 -13.05 -11.55 10.05
C ALA A 74 -14.04 -10.40 9.80
N ALA A 75 -14.94 -10.59 8.83
CA ALA A 75 -15.85 -9.56 8.34
C ALA A 75 -17.28 -10.10 8.17
N THR A 76 -17.75 -10.89 9.14
CA THR A 76 -19.14 -11.36 9.21
C THR A 76 -19.99 -10.43 10.07
N ASP A 77 -21.31 -10.47 9.86
CA ASP A 77 -22.28 -9.78 10.75
C ASP A 77 -22.50 -10.57 12.06
N ASP A 78 -22.05 -11.82 12.13
CA ASP A 78 -22.09 -12.64 13.35
C ASP A 78 -20.83 -12.41 14.22
N PRO A 79 -20.96 -11.80 15.41
CA PRO A 79 -19.82 -11.57 16.32
C PRO A 79 -19.21 -12.86 16.87
N ALA A 80 -19.97 -13.94 17.01
CA ALA A 80 -19.46 -15.21 17.51
C ALA A 80 -18.51 -15.86 16.49
N VAL A 81 -18.84 -15.78 15.19
CA VAL A 81 -17.94 -16.21 14.12
C VAL A 81 -16.68 -15.36 14.09
N ASN A 82 -16.81 -14.03 14.18
CA ASN A 82 -15.64 -13.14 14.20
C ASN A 82 -14.69 -13.45 15.38
N ARG A 83 -15.22 -13.70 16.59
CA ARG A 83 -14.42 -14.13 17.75
C ARG A 83 -13.75 -15.48 17.52
N ALA A 84 -14.48 -16.47 16.99
CA ALA A 84 -13.91 -17.79 16.71
C ALA A 84 -12.74 -17.73 15.72
N VAL A 85 -12.85 -16.89 14.68
CA VAL A 85 -11.76 -16.63 13.72
C VAL A 85 -10.58 -15.95 14.41
N ALA A 86 -10.83 -14.91 15.23
CA ALA A 86 -9.78 -14.17 15.92
C ALA A 86 -9.01 -15.06 16.93
N ASP A 87 -9.72 -15.88 17.70
CA ASP A 87 -9.11 -16.77 18.69
C ASP A 87 -8.26 -17.85 18.02
N GLU A 88 -8.70 -18.40 16.89
CA GLU A 88 -7.91 -19.35 16.12
C GLU A 88 -6.67 -18.69 15.50
N ALA A 89 -6.83 -17.49 14.93
CA ALA A 89 -5.72 -16.73 14.36
C ALA A 89 -4.62 -16.47 15.39
N ARG A 90 -5.00 -16.03 16.60
CA ARG A 90 -4.08 -15.81 17.72
C ARG A 90 -3.35 -17.08 18.12
N LYS A 91 -4.07 -18.21 18.25
CA LYS A 91 -3.45 -19.51 18.56
C LYS A 91 -2.43 -19.96 17.51
N MET A 92 -2.62 -19.56 16.26
CA MET A 92 -1.73 -19.87 15.16
C MET A 92 -0.64 -18.81 14.91
N GLY A 93 -0.65 -17.70 15.65
CA GLY A 93 0.25 -16.56 15.41
C GLY A 93 0.02 -15.88 14.05
N VAL A 94 -1.20 -15.95 13.52
CA VAL A 94 -1.58 -15.32 12.25
C VAL A 94 -2.25 -13.98 12.54
N PRO A 95 -1.76 -12.86 11.98
CA PRO A 95 -2.40 -11.56 12.18
C PRO A 95 -3.85 -11.55 11.67
N VAL A 96 -4.76 -11.05 12.50
CA VAL A 96 -6.19 -10.94 12.16
C VAL A 96 -6.69 -9.50 12.26
N ASN A 97 -7.45 -9.07 11.26
CA ASN A 97 -8.27 -7.86 11.35
C ASN A 97 -9.74 -8.26 11.51
N VAL A 98 -10.37 -7.78 12.57
CA VAL A 98 -11.81 -7.93 12.80
C VAL A 98 -12.50 -6.64 12.36
N ALA A 99 -13.52 -6.75 11.51
CA ALA A 99 -14.18 -5.59 10.90
C ALA A 99 -15.11 -4.83 11.86
N THR A 100 -15.62 -5.48 12.90
CA THR A 100 -16.44 -4.85 13.95
C THR A 100 -15.53 -4.03 14.85
N GLY A 101 -15.87 -2.75 15.05
CA GLY A 101 -15.00 -1.67 15.54
C GLY A 101 -14.49 -1.74 17.01
N GLY A 102 -14.15 -2.93 17.51
CA GLY A 102 -13.48 -3.15 18.78
C GLY A 102 -11.99 -3.44 18.63
N HIS A 103 -11.31 -3.70 19.75
CA HIS A 103 -9.91 -4.11 19.80
C HIS A 103 -9.75 -5.63 19.67
N ASP A 104 -10.71 -6.29 19.01
CA ASP A 104 -10.82 -7.75 18.94
C ASP A 104 -9.89 -8.38 17.90
N GLY A 105 -9.11 -7.58 17.16
CA GLY A 105 -8.10 -8.04 16.21
C GLY A 105 -6.71 -7.46 16.49
N ASP A 106 -5.70 -8.03 15.85
CA ASP A 106 -4.29 -7.67 16.04
C ASP A 106 -3.85 -6.54 15.08
N LEU A 107 -4.70 -6.21 14.09
CA LEU A 107 -4.40 -5.26 13.03
C LEU A 107 -5.48 -4.19 12.90
N LEU A 108 -5.03 -2.96 12.66
CA LEU A 108 -5.86 -1.84 12.24
C LEU A 108 -5.48 -1.42 10.83
N LEU A 109 -6.48 -1.15 10.01
CA LEU A 109 -6.27 -0.68 8.64
C LEU A 109 -6.36 0.85 8.56
N PRO A 110 -5.29 1.54 8.12
CA PRO A 110 -5.30 2.99 7.99
C PRO A 110 -6.16 3.45 6.80
N ALA A 111 -6.44 4.75 6.74
CA ALA A 111 -6.86 5.39 5.51
C ALA A 111 -5.67 5.41 4.54
N VAL A 112 -5.84 4.84 3.35
CA VAL A 112 -4.76 4.71 2.36
C VAL A 112 -5.12 5.46 1.07
N ARG A 113 -4.15 6.18 0.51
CA ARG A 113 -4.17 6.75 -0.85
C ARG A 113 -2.94 6.29 -1.61
N ARG A 114 -3.05 6.17 -2.93
CA ARG A 114 -2.00 5.62 -3.80
C ARG A 114 -1.83 6.46 -5.05
N ARG A 115 -0.57 6.66 -5.45
CA ARG A 115 -0.16 7.28 -6.71
C ARG A 115 1.03 6.51 -7.27
N GLY A 116 0.79 5.71 -8.31
CA GLY A 116 1.72 4.65 -8.71
C GLY A 116 2.18 3.82 -7.50
N ALA A 117 3.49 3.79 -7.27
CA ALA A 117 4.13 3.09 -6.14
C ALA A 117 4.17 3.89 -4.82
N ILE A 118 3.76 5.17 -4.81
CA ILE A 118 3.71 5.98 -3.59
C ILE A 118 2.44 5.65 -2.81
N VAL A 119 2.61 5.32 -1.54
CA VAL A 119 1.51 5.00 -0.62
C VAL A 119 1.52 5.99 0.53
N LEU A 120 0.41 6.71 0.71
CA LEU A 120 0.15 7.51 1.89
C LEU A 120 -0.83 6.75 2.79
N ALA A 121 -0.41 6.46 4.02
CA ALA A 121 -1.25 5.80 5.03
C ALA A 121 -1.37 6.70 6.27
N VAL A 122 -2.61 6.98 6.67
CA VAL A 122 -2.93 7.80 7.86
C VAL A 122 -3.80 6.98 8.81
N SER A 123 -3.43 6.98 10.09
CA SER A 123 -4.17 6.30 11.15
C SER A 123 -4.31 7.22 12.36
N THR A 124 -5.48 7.19 12.98
CA THR A 124 -5.75 7.80 14.30
C THR A 124 -5.76 6.77 15.43
N GLY A 125 -5.16 5.59 15.22
CA GLY A 125 -5.12 4.52 16.22
C GLY A 125 -6.48 3.94 16.58
N GLY A 126 -7.48 4.11 15.70
CA GLY A 126 -8.86 3.69 15.94
C GLY A 126 -9.78 4.77 16.50
N GLY A 127 -9.26 5.96 16.85
CA GLY A 127 -10.06 7.03 17.43
C GLY A 127 -11.05 7.69 16.46
N SER A 128 -10.69 7.87 15.19
CA SER A 128 -11.60 8.42 14.17
C SER A 128 -11.19 8.02 12.75
N PRO A 129 -11.91 7.04 12.14
CA PRO A 129 -11.73 6.69 10.73
C PRO A 129 -12.03 7.85 9.78
N ALA A 130 -13.02 8.68 10.10
CA ALA A 130 -13.40 9.85 9.30
C ALA A 130 -12.28 10.89 9.27
N LEU A 131 -11.67 11.21 10.41
CA LEU A 131 -10.53 12.14 10.46
C LEU A 131 -9.33 11.57 9.70
N SER A 132 -9.05 10.27 9.83
CA SER A 132 -7.97 9.61 9.08
C SER A 132 -8.16 9.79 7.56
N ALA A 133 -9.39 9.64 7.07
CA ALA A 133 -9.72 9.85 5.67
C ALA A 133 -9.52 11.30 5.23
N VAL A 134 -10.06 12.28 5.98
CA VAL A 134 -9.93 13.72 5.66
C VAL A 134 -8.47 14.16 5.61
N VAL A 135 -7.65 13.72 6.58
CA VAL A 135 -6.21 14.05 6.60
C VAL A 135 -5.49 13.39 5.43
N ALA A 136 -5.79 12.11 5.15
CA ALA A 136 -5.21 11.42 4.00
C ALA A 136 -5.56 12.13 2.68
N ASP A 137 -6.80 12.55 2.49
CA ASP A 137 -7.23 13.29 1.29
C ASP A 137 -6.49 14.63 1.15
N ARG A 138 -6.43 15.42 2.23
CA ARG A 138 -5.77 16.72 2.22
C ARG A 138 -4.28 16.63 1.90
N LEU A 139 -3.59 15.66 2.49
CA LEU A 139 -2.16 15.44 2.21
C LEU A 139 -1.94 14.87 0.81
N PHE A 140 -2.82 13.97 0.36
CA PHE A 140 -2.70 13.35 -0.94
C PHE A 140 -2.93 14.32 -2.11
N GLN A 141 -3.71 15.40 -1.91
CA GLN A 141 -3.85 16.49 -2.88
C GLN A 141 -2.52 17.19 -3.20
N GLN A 142 -1.54 17.17 -2.29
CA GLN A 142 -0.22 17.79 -2.50
C GLN A 142 0.72 16.90 -3.32
N LEU A 143 0.42 15.60 -3.38
CA LEU A 143 1.15 14.66 -4.22
C LEU A 143 0.48 14.67 -5.59
N GLY A 144 0.82 15.56 -6.52
CA GLY A 144 0.34 15.55 -7.91
C GLY A 144 0.91 14.40 -8.78
N PRO A 145 0.43 14.21 -10.03
CA PRO A 145 0.87 13.10 -10.91
C PRO A 145 2.39 13.08 -11.17
N GLU A 146 3.02 14.26 -11.14
CA GLU A 146 4.46 14.45 -11.29
C GLU A 146 5.30 13.64 -10.28
N TRP A 147 4.73 13.29 -9.12
CA TRP A 147 5.46 12.56 -8.08
C TRP A 147 5.83 11.13 -8.47
N GLU A 148 5.12 10.54 -9.42
CA GLU A 148 5.52 9.24 -9.98
C GLU A 148 6.86 9.37 -10.71
N ARG A 149 7.04 10.47 -11.45
CA ARG A 149 8.28 10.78 -12.15
C ARG A 149 9.40 11.18 -11.19
N VAL A 150 9.08 11.94 -10.12
CA VAL A 150 10.04 12.22 -9.04
C VAL A 150 10.55 10.92 -8.42
N LEU A 151 9.66 9.96 -8.12
CA LEU A 151 10.04 8.67 -7.56
C LEU A 151 10.93 7.88 -8.53
N GLU A 152 10.63 7.89 -9.83
CA GLU A 152 11.48 7.23 -10.81
C GLU A 152 12.88 7.83 -10.84
N ILE A 153 13.00 9.16 -10.95
CA ILE A 153 14.29 9.87 -10.91
C ILE A 153 15.08 9.51 -9.65
N ALA A 154 14.45 9.61 -8.48
CA ALA A 154 15.07 9.25 -7.20
C ALA A 154 15.56 7.79 -7.18
N SER A 155 14.78 6.87 -7.76
CA SER A 155 15.14 5.45 -7.85
C SER A 155 16.32 5.21 -8.78
N ARG A 156 16.39 5.91 -9.92
CA ARG A 156 17.50 5.81 -10.89
C ARG A 156 18.80 6.39 -10.30
N LEU A 157 18.72 7.56 -9.67
CA LEU A 157 19.85 8.18 -8.97
C LEU A 157 20.38 7.27 -7.86
N ARG A 158 19.48 6.71 -7.03
CA ARG A 158 19.87 5.78 -5.98
C ARG A 158 20.64 4.58 -6.53
N ARG A 159 20.21 3.99 -7.65
CA ARG A 159 20.86 2.83 -8.29
C ARG A 159 22.27 3.15 -8.80
N ARG A 160 22.48 4.35 -9.35
CA ARG A 160 23.81 4.80 -9.82
C ARG A 160 24.82 4.94 -8.68
N SER A 161 24.38 5.46 -7.54
CA SER A 161 25.26 5.74 -6.40
C SER A 161 25.48 4.54 -5.45
N LEU A 162 25.08 3.32 -5.80
CA LEU A 162 25.13 2.14 -4.89
C LEU A 162 26.53 1.68 -4.48
N THR A 163 27.61 2.35 -4.89
CA THR A 163 29.00 1.89 -4.73
C THR A 163 29.77 2.48 -3.53
N SER A 164 29.15 3.25 -2.62
CA SER A 164 29.84 3.75 -1.41
C SER A 164 28.90 3.89 -0.20
N PRO A 165 29.32 3.58 1.04
CA PRO A 165 28.53 3.82 2.25
C PRO A 165 28.09 5.29 2.44
N LYS A 166 28.84 6.24 1.87
CA LYS A 166 28.49 7.68 1.86
C LYS A 166 27.34 8.03 0.90
N SER A 167 26.90 7.08 0.07
CA SER A 167 25.91 7.36 -0.97
C SER A 167 24.49 7.51 -0.47
N ALA A 168 24.14 6.93 0.69
CA ALA A 168 22.79 7.06 1.25
C ALA A 168 22.51 8.50 1.71
N GLU A 169 23.44 9.09 2.46
CA GLU A 169 23.38 10.49 2.91
C GLU A 169 23.42 11.45 1.71
N TYR A 170 24.31 11.16 0.75
CA TYR A 170 24.44 11.91 -0.51
C TYR A 170 23.16 11.88 -1.35
N ASN A 171 22.53 10.71 -1.52
CA ASN A 171 21.27 10.60 -2.27
C ASN A 171 20.12 11.35 -1.59
N GLN A 172 20.08 11.36 -0.25
CA GLN A 172 19.08 12.10 0.49
C GLN A 172 19.29 13.61 0.39
N SER A 173 20.53 14.09 0.48
CA SER A 173 20.84 15.51 0.32
C SER A 173 20.53 16.00 -1.09
N ILE A 174 20.91 15.23 -2.11
CA ILE A 174 20.60 15.55 -3.50
C ILE A 174 19.10 15.62 -3.71
N LEU A 175 18.34 14.59 -3.31
CA LEU A 175 16.90 14.59 -3.55
C LEU A 175 16.21 15.78 -2.88
N ARG A 176 16.67 16.18 -1.68
CA ARG A 176 16.19 17.41 -1.03
C ARG A 176 16.52 18.64 -1.86
N GLN A 177 17.77 18.82 -2.29
CA GLN A 177 18.17 19.96 -3.13
C GLN A 177 17.37 20.03 -4.43
N LEU A 178 17.16 18.90 -5.11
CA LEU A 178 16.36 18.85 -6.33
C LEU A 178 14.90 19.30 -6.06
N LEU A 179 14.31 18.85 -4.96
CA LEU A 179 12.95 19.21 -4.58
C LEU A 179 12.84 20.68 -4.15
N ASP A 180 13.81 21.18 -3.38
CA ASP A 180 13.89 22.58 -2.91
C ASP A 180 14.05 23.54 -4.09
N ASP A 181 14.81 23.14 -5.12
CA ASP A 181 14.97 23.88 -6.38
C ASP A 181 13.81 23.68 -7.37
N GLY A 182 12.74 22.99 -6.94
CA GLY A 182 11.47 22.96 -7.65
C GLY A 182 11.30 21.85 -8.68
N LEU A 183 12.03 20.73 -8.58
CA LEU A 183 11.91 19.58 -9.50
C LEU A 183 10.45 19.18 -9.75
N ALA A 184 9.64 19.03 -8.70
CA ALA A 184 8.24 18.64 -8.84
C ALA A 184 7.44 19.67 -9.67
N GLY A 185 7.69 20.97 -9.45
CA GLY A 185 7.05 22.04 -10.23
C GLY A 185 7.43 22.03 -11.70
N LEU A 186 8.72 21.79 -12.01
CA LEU A 186 9.22 21.69 -13.38
C LEU A 186 8.62 20.49 -14.13
N LEU A 187 8.56 19.33 -13.46
CA LEU A 187 7.93 18.12 -14.00
C LEU A 187 6.44 18.35 -14.28
N ARG A 188 5.72 18.95 -13.33
CA ARG A 188 4.31 19.29 -13.49
C ARG A 188 4.05 20.23 -14.66
N SER A 189 4.98 21.14 -14.94
CA SER A 189 4.90 22.08 -16.08
C SER A 189 5.55 21.55 -17.36
N GLY A 190 6.01 20.30 -17.41
CA GLY A 190 6.60 19.69 -18.61
C GLY A 190 7.93 20.33 -19.06
N ARG A 191 8.67 21.02 -18.18
CA ARG A 191 9.88 21.77 -18.56
C ARG A 191 11.13 20.88 -18.59
N ARG A 192 11.27 20.03 -19.61
CA ARG A 192 12.36 19.05 -19.72
C ARG A 192 13.76 19.65 -19.59
N GLU A 193 14.06 20.67 -20.37
CA GLU A 193 15.39 21.31 -20.38
C GLU A 193 15.78 21.85 -19.00
N ALA A 194 14.82 22.41 -18.28
CA ALA A 194 15.03 22.92 -16.91
C ALA A 194 15.26 21.77 -15.91
N VAL A 195 14.61 20.62 -16.10
CA VAL A 195 14.89 19.42 -15.29
C VAL A 195 16.29 18.89 -15.57
N ASP A 196 16.69 18.82 -16.83
CA ASP A 196 18.02 18.35 -17.24
C ASP A 196 19.14 19.26 -16.71
N GLU A 197 18.94 20.59 -16.74
CA GLU A 197 19.84 21.57 -16.13
C GLU A 197 19.95 21.38 -14.60
N LEU A 198 18.81 21.16 -13.94
CA LEU A 198 18.77 20.94 -12.49
C LEU A 198 19.46 19.61 -12.09
N LEU A 199 19.32 18.56 -12.89
CA LEU A 199 20.04 17.29 -12.72
C LEU A 199 21.55 17.44 -12.94
N ARG A 200 21.97 18.20 -13.97
CA ARG A 200 23.40 18.50 -14.21
C ARG A 200 24.02 19.20 -13.02
N ARG A 201 23.36 20.25 -12.53
CA ARG A 201 23.83 21.09 -11.44
C ARG A 201 24.06 20.31 -10.14
N HIS A 202 23.13 19.44 -9.76
CA HIS A 202 23.13 18.79 -8.43
C HIS A 202 23.66 17.37 -8.43
N CYS A 203 23.58 16.66 -9.56
CA CYS A 203 23.89 15.23 -9.64
C CYS A 203 25.03 14.89 -10.62
N GLY A 204 25.49 15.85 -11.43
CA GLY A 204 26.44 15.57 -12.52
C GLY A 204 25.86 14.65 -13.60
N VAL A 205 24.54 14.62 -13.74
CA VAL A 205 23.80 13.84 -14.73
C VAL A 205 23.38 14.77 -15.86
N ASP A 206 23.75 14.49 -17.11
CA ASP A 206 23.52 15.32 -18.30
C ASP A 206 22.04 15.58 -18.58
N GLY A 207 21.18 14.67 -18.12
CA GLY A 207 19.73 14.85 -18.12
C GLY A 207 18.96 13.56 -17.92
N LEU A 208 17.64 13.62 -18.10
CA LEU A 208 16.72 12.50 -17.96
C LEU A 208 17.03 11.33 -18.91
N ALA A 209 17.52 11.62 -20.11
CA ALA A 209 17.91 10.58 -21.08
C ALA A 209 19.02 9.67 -20.51
N GLU A 210 19.98 10.24 -19.78
CA GLU A 210 21.06 9.48 -19.14
C GLU A 210 20.55 8.58 -17.99
N LEU A 211 19.39 8.90 -17.43
CA LEU A 211 18.67 8.07 -16.44
C LEU A 211 17.78 7.01 -17.10
N GLY A 212 17.72 6.97 -18.44
CA GLY A 212 16.80 6.11 -19.20
C GLY A 212 15.35 6.56 -19.09
N ILE A 213 15.12 7.88 -18.99
CA ILE A 213 13.81 8.51 -18.90
C ILE A 213 13.59 9.33 -20.18
N ASP A 214 12.77 8.80 -21.09
CA ASP A 214 12.55 9.39 -22.41
C ASP A 214 11.34 10.33 -22.47
N SER A 215 10.42 10.23 -21.50
CA SER A 215 9.19 11.03 -21.43
C SER A 215 9.02 11.67 -20.05
N LEU A 216 8.38 12.84 -20.03
CA LEU A 216 7.96 13.51 -18.80
C LEU A 216 6.54 13.12 -18.36
N GLU A 217 5.76 12.53 -19.26
CA GLU A 217 4.40 12.09 -18.92
C GLU A 217 4.44 11.05 -17.80
N PRO A 218 3.45 10.99 -16.91
CA PRO A 218 3.38 9.92 -15.91
C PRO A 218 3.44 8.53 -16.58
N LEU A 219 3.96 7.53 -15.87
CA LEU A 219 3.88 6.15 -16.36
C LEU A 219 2.40 5.76 -16.51
N PRO A 220 2.03 4.99 -17.55
CA PRO A 220 0.66 4.55 -17.77
C PRO A 220 0.12 3.65 -16.66
#